data_AF-A0A928ZRZ2-F1
#
_entry.id   AF-A0A928ZRZ2-F1
#
_cell.length_a   1.000
_cell.length_b   1.000
_cell.length_c   1.000
_cell.angle_alpha   90.00
_cell.angle_beta   90.00
_cell.angle_gamma   90.00
#
_symmetry.space_group_name_H-M   'P 1'
#
loop_
_entity.id
_entity.type
_entity.pdbx_description
1 polymer ?
#
loop_
_entity_poly.entity_id
_entity_poly.type
_entity_poly.pdbx_seq_one_letter_code
_entity_poly.pdbx_strand_id
1 'polypeptide(L)'
;MENQNNRLVVQFALAATTIFLCVVLIIWGIHRVQVSDPYVHDVLESTADLERGQQLFWQNCAMCHGVDGTGEVGPDLQHVSERKSQVALIKQVISGKTPPMPQFQPNTQDMADLLVFLESL
;
A
#
# COMPACT_ATOMS: atom_id res chain seq x y z
N MET A 1 -28.01 44.73 -22.51
CA MET A 1 -28.26 43.57 -21.61
C MET A 1 -27.25 42.42 -21.83
N GLU A 2 -26.63 42.31 -23.01
CA GLU A 2 -25.56 41.34 -23.34
C GLU A 2 -24.34 41.33 -22.39
N ASN A 3 -23.84 42.52 -22.01
CA ASN A 3 -22.60 42.68 -21.23
C ASN A 3 -22.70 42.12 -19.79
N GLN A 4 -23.89 42.18 -19.18
CA GLN A 4 -24.10 41.71 -17.80
C GLN A 4 -24.20 40.18 -17.74
N ASN A 5 -24.77 39.55 -18.77
CA ASN A 5 -24.89 38.10 -18.86
C ASN A 5 -23.51 37.44 -19.06
N ASN A 6 -22.68 38.02 -19.93
CA ASN A 6 -21.30 37.55 -20.16
C ASN A 6 -20.42 37.70 -18.91
N ARG A 7 -20.58 38.78 -18.15
CA ARG A 7 -19.88 38.96 -16.86
C ARG A 7 -20.27 37.89 -15.83
N LEU A 8 -21.56 37.55 -15.71
CA LEU A 8 -21.98 36.45 -14.82
C LEU A 8 -21.43 35.10 -15.27
N VAL A 9 -21.50 34.79 -16.57
CA VAL A 9 -20.96 33.52 -17.13
C VAL A 9 -19.46 33.40 -16.87
N VAL A 10 -18.69 34.47 -17.08
CA VAL A 10 -17.24 34.50 -16.81
C VAL A 10 -16.95 34.32 -15.32
N GLN A 11 -17.70 34.97 -14.43
CA GLN A 11 -17.53 34.80 -12.98
C GLN A 11 -17.80 33.37 -12.51
N PHE A 12 -18.87 32.74 -13.00
CA PHE A 12 -19.17 31.34 -12.69
C PHE A 12 -18.09 30.39 -13.24
N ALA A 13 -17.58 30.65 -14.45
CA ALA A 13 -16.50 29.85 -15.02
C ALA A 13 -15.18 29.95 -14.21
N LEU A 14 -14.83 31.15 -13.74
CA LEU A 14 -13.66 31.37 -12.87
C LEU A 14 -13.82 30.69 -11.50
N ALA A 15 -15.02 30.75 -10.91
CA ALA A 15 -15.32 30.07 -9.64
C ALA A 15 -15.26 28.54 -9.79
N ALA A 16 -15.83 27.99 -10.87
CA ALA A 16 -15.82 26.55 -11.12
C ALA A 16 -14.39 26.00 -11.34
N THR A 17 -13.56 26.73 -12.09
CA THR A 17 -12.16 26.34 -12.33
C THR A 17 -11.31 26.40 -11.07
N THR A 18 -11.47 27.45 -10.24
CA THR A 18 -10.77 27.52 -8.95
C THR A 18 -11.18 26.41 -7.99
N ILE A 19 -12.48 26.10 -7.88
CA ILE A 19 -12.95 24.98 -7.06
C ILE A 19 -12.37 23.66 -7.56
N PHE A 20 -12.39 23.41 -8.88
CA PHE A 20 -11.82 22.21 -9.45
C PHE A 20 -10.31 22.08 -9.13
N LEU A 21 -9.54 23.16 -9.31
CA LEU A 21 -8.11 23.18 -8.98
C LEU A 21 -7.87 22.94 -7.48
N CYS A 22 -8.64 23.57 -6.60
CA CYS A 22 -8.56 23.33 -5.16
C CYS A 22 -8.86 21.87 -4.81
N VAL A 23 -9.89 21.26 -5.39
CA VAL A 23 -10.23 19.85 -5.18
C VAL A 23 -9.09 18.95 -5.64
N VAL A 24 -8.52 19.20 -6.82
CA VAL A 24 -7.36 18.44 -7.32
C VAL A 24 -6.15 18.57 -6.40
N LEU A 25 -5.83 19.79 -5.91
CA LEU A 25 -4.74 20.02 -4.97
C LEU A 25 -4.98 19.35 -3.62
N ILE A 26 -6.20 19.37 -3.11
CA ILE A 26 -6.59 18.69 -1.87
C ILE A 26 -6.46 17.18 -2.02
N ILE A 27 -7.00 16.59 -3.10
CA ILE A 27 -6.88 15.16 -3.38
C ILE A 27 -5.39 14.77 -3.46
N TRP A 28 -4.58 15.53 -4.21
CA TRP A 28 -3.14 15.29 -4.31
C TRP A 28 -2.43 15.40 -2.95
N GLY A 29 -2.76 16.41 -2.14
CA GLY A 29 -2.23 16.56 -0.79
C GLY A 29 -2.61 15.40 0.14
N ILE A 30 -3.85 14.92 0.09
CA ILE A 30 -4.31 13.76 0.86
C ILE A 30 -3.54 12.49 0.44
N HIS A 31 -3.39 12.26 -0.87
CA HIS A 31 -2.60 11.14 -1.38
C HIS A 31 -1.14 11.19 -0.91
N ARG A 32 -0.54 12.38 -0.82
CA ARG A 32 0.82 12.56 -0.29
C ARG A 32 0.92 12.17 1.18
N VAL A 33 0.00 12.65 2.03
CA VAL A 33 0.03 12.39 3.49
C VAL A 33 -0.14 10.91 3.81
N GLN A 34 -0.96 10.18 3.06
CA GLN A 34 -1.20 8.75 3.29
C GLN A 34 -0.02 7.84 2.88
N VAL A 35 0.94 8.35 2.10
CA VAL A 35 2.17 7.64 1.73
C VAL A 35 3.28 7.88 2.77
N SER A 36 3.18 8.92 3.60
CA SER A 36 4.17 9.29 4.63
C SER A 36 4.09 8.45 5.91
N ASP A 37 3.65 7.19 5.85
CA ASP A 37 3.65 6.30 7.01
C ASP A 37 5.10 6.00 7.43
N PRO A 38 5.58 6.44 8.61
CA PRO A 38 6.97 6.26 9.02
C PRO A 38 7.38 4.78 9.06
N TYR A 39 6.46 3.89 9.44
CA TYR A 39 6.76 2.45 9.47
C TYR A 39 7.03 1.92 8.07
N VAL A 40 6.17 2.28 7.10
CA VAL A 40 6.35 1.86 5.70
C VAL A 40 7.66 2.43 5.14
N HIS A 41 7.98 3.69 5.45
CA HIS A 41 9.22 4.32 5.01
C HIS A 41 10.45 3.57 5.54
N ASP A 42 10.49 3.32 6.85
CA ASP A 42 11.62 2.63 7.49
C ASP A 42 11.80 1.20 6.97
N VAL A 43 10.69 0.46 6.74
CA VAL A 43 10.73 -0.87 6.12
C VAL A 43 11.39 -0.84 4.74
N LEU A 44 11.05 0.15 3.92
CA LEU A 44 11.56 0.27 2.55
C LEU A 44 13.02 0.75 2.47
N GLU A 45 13.53 1.39 3.53
CA GLU A 45 14.93 1.81 3.63
C GLU A 45 15.84 0.77 4.30
N SER A 46 15.27 -0.21 5.00
CA SER A 46 16.02 -1.30 5.64
C SER A 46 16.78 -2.17 4.62
N THR A 47 17.97 -2.60 5.01
CA THR A 47 18.73 -3.61 4.26
C THR A 47 18.19 -4.99 4.60
N ALA A 48 17.50 -5.63 3.66
CA ALA A 48 16.82 -6.90 3.89
C ALA A 48 17.75 -8.13 3.81
N ASP A 49 17.42 -9.16 4.58
CA ASP A 49 18.05 -10.48 4.60
C ASP A 49 17.06 -11.56 4.14
N LEU A 50 17.38 -12.21 3.02
CA LEU A 50 16.53 -13.23 2.40
C LEU A 50 16.36 -14.49 3.26
N GLU A 51 17.42 -14.95 3.91
CA GLU A 51 17.38 -16.16 4.74
C GLU A 51 16.52 -15.91 5.98
N ARG A 52 16.67 -14.72 6.57
CA ARG A 52 15.83 -14.30 7.69
C ARG A 52 14.36 -14.20 7.28
N GLY A 53 14.08 -13.65 6.09
CA GLY A 53 12.74 -13.57 5.51
C GLY A 53 12.07 -14.93 5.34
N GLN A 54 12.81 -15.91 4.82
CA GLN A 54 12.33 -17.29 4.68
C GLN A 54 11.97 -17.91 6.02
N GLN A 55 12.81 -17.74 7.05
CA GLN A 55 12.53 -18.26 8.39
C GLN A 55 11.26 -17.63 8.99
N LEU A 56 11.09 -16.32 8.83
CA LEU A 56 9.89 -15.61 9.26
C LEU A 56 8.63 -16.13 8.56
N PHE A 57 8.71 -16.35 7.25
CA PHE A 57 7.61 -16.92 6.46
C PHE A 57 7.24 -18.32 6.94
N TRP A 58 8.23 -19.20 7.16
CA TRP A 58 7.98 -20.55 7.67
C TRP A 58 7.34 -20.57 9.06
N GLN A 59 7.76 -19.66 9.95
CA GLN A 59 7.24 -19.61 11.32
C GLN A 59 5.81 -19.05 11.39
N ASN A 60 5.45 -18.12 10.50
CA ASN A 60 4.24 -17.31 10.68
C ASN A 60 3.21 -17.45 9.54
N CYS A 61 3.63 -17.84 8.34
CA CYS A 61 2.82 -17.73 7.13
C CYS A 61 2.59 -19.09 6.43
N ALA A 62 3.60 -19.95 6.43
CA ALA A 62 3.60 -21.21 5.69
C ALA A 62 2.46 -22.17 6.09
N MET A 63 2.02 -22.15 7.35
CA MET A 63 0.91 -23.00 7.80
C MET A 63 -0.40 -22.74 7.05
N CYS A 64 -0.60 -21.51 6.54
CA CYS A 64 -1.78 -21.18 5.74
C CYS A 64 -1.46 -21.07 4.25
N HIS A 65 -0.29 -20.55 3.90
CA HIS A 65 0.09 -20.26 2.51
C HIS A 65 0.95 -21.35 1.86
N GLY A 66 1.18 -22.48 2.52
CA GLY A 66 2.05 -23.56 2.06
C GLY A 66 3.53 -23.27 2.34
N VAL A 67 4.33 -24.33 2.53
CA VAL A 67 5.78 -24.23 2.81
C VAL A 67 6.56 -23.52 1.70
N ASP A 68 6.11 -23.71 0.46
CA ASP A 68 6.65 -23.10 -0.74
C ASP A 68 5.78 -21.94 -1.25
N GLY A 69 4.86 -21.41 -0.44
CA GLY A 69 4.00 -20.29 -0.84
C GLY A 69 2.88 -20.62 -1.83
N THR A 70 2.68 -21.90 -2.19
CA THR A 70 1.72 -22.35 -3.22
C THR A 70 0.23 -22.26 -2.81
N GLY A 71 -0.05 -21.87 -1.57
CA GLY A 71 -1.40 -21.78 -1.02
C GLY A 71 -1.91 -23.11 -0.47
N GLU A 72 -2.65 -23.02 0.64
CA GLU A 72 -3.42 -24.13 1.22
C GLU A 72 -4.75 -23.58 1.77
N VAL A 73 -4.72 -23.05 2.99
CA VAL A 73 -5.86 -22.36 3.62
C VAL A 73 -5.96 -20.92 3.10
N GLY A 74 -4.80 -20.25 3.04
CA GLY A 74 -4.61 -18.95 2.42
C GLY A 74 -4.31 -19.08 0.91
N PRO A 75 -4.43 -17.99 0.15
CA PRO A 75 -4.16 -17.98 -1.28
C PRO A 75 -2.70 -18.27 -1.61
N ASP A 76 -2.48 -18.67 -2.86
CA ASP A 76 -1.16 -18.78 -3.48
C ASP A 76 -0.43 -17.41 -3.53
N LEU A 77 0.82 -17.42 -3.06
CA LEU A 77 1.72 -16.27 -2.97
C LEU A 77 2.85 -16.30 -4.01
N GLN A 78 2.92 -17.32 -4.88
CA GLN A 78 3.85 -17.34 -6.01
C GLN A 78 3.65 -16.09 -6.86
N HIS A 79 4.73 -15.39 -7.21
CA HIS A 79 4.73 -14.14 -7.98
C HIS A 79 3.84 -13.03 -7.36
N VAL A 80 3.62 -13.04 -6.04
CA VAL A 80 2.75 -12.02 -5.41
C VAL A 80 3.30 -10.61 -5.59
N SER A 81 4.62 -10.47 -5.64
CA SER A 81 5.32 -9.19 -5.85
C SER A 81 5.14 -8.62 -7.26
N GLU A 82 4.77 -9.44 -8.25
CA GLU A 82 4.34 -8.96 -9.57
C GLU A 82 2.92 -8.37 -9.55
N ARG A 83 2.07 -8.86 -8.63
CA ARG A 83 0.65 -8.49 -8.53
C ARG A 83 0.38 -7.39 -7.51
N LYS A 84 1.27 -7.21 -6.54
CA LYS A 84 1.11 -6.26 -5.43
C LYS A 84 2.42 -5.54 -5.17
N SER A 85 2.34 -4.22 -4.95
CA SER A 85 3.48 -3.45 -4.49
C SER A 85 3.85 -3.83 -3.05
N GLN A 86 5.12 -3.62 -2.68
CA GLN A 86 5.60 -3.80 -1.30
C GLN A 86 4.71 -3.05 -0.28
N VAL A 87 4.30 -1.81 -0.58
CA VAL A 87 3.37 -1.05 0.28
C VAL A 87 2.02 -1.76 0.46
N ALA A 88 1.48 -2.36 -0.60
CA ALA A 88 0.24 -3.11 -0.52
C ALA A 88 0.42 -4.41 0.29
N LEU A 89 1.57 -5.08 0.17
CA LEU A 89 1.91 -6.27 0.95
C LEU A 89 2.07 -5.93 2.44
N ILE A 90 2.83 -4.88 2.77
CA ILE A 90 2.98 -4.37 4.14
C ILE A 90 1.61 -4.13 4.76
N LYS A 91 0.75 -3.37 4.06
CA LYS A 91 -0.61 -3.07 4.51
C LYS A 91 -1.45 -4.33 4.68
N GLN A 92 -1.34 -5.30 3.78
CA GLN A 92 -2.07 -6.56 3.90
C GLN A 92 -1.69 -7.29 5.19
N VAL A 93 -0.39 -7.46 5.43
CA VAL A 93 0.16 -8.20 6.58
C VAL A 93 -0.22 -7.55 7.92
N ILE A 94 -0.18 -6.21 8.01
CA ILE A 94 -0.46 -5.50 9.28
C ILE A 94 -1.94 -5.13 9.49
N SER A 95 -2.81 -5.30 8.48
CA SER A 95 -4.18 -4.77 8.54
C SER A 95 -5.10 -5.53 9.49
N GLY A 96 -4.96 -6.86 9.59
CA GLY A 96 -5.93 -7.72 10.26
C GLY A 96 -7.33 -7.74 9.62
N LYS A 97 -7.49 -7.20 8.41
CA LYS A 97 -8.82 -7.00 7.76
C LYS A 97 -9.28 -8.18 6.90
N THR A 98 -8.51 -9.28 6.85
CA THR A 98 -8.80 -10.44 5.98
C THR A 98 -8.86 -11.75 6.77
N PRO A 99 -9.85 -11.96 7.68
CA PRO A 99 -9.98 -13.22 8.40
C PRO A 99 -10.12 -14.42 7.43
N PRO A 100 -9.55 -15.60 7.76
CA PRO A 100 -8.90 -15.95 9.03
C PRO A 100 -7.43 -15.48 9.15
N MET A 101 -6.88 -14.75 8.18
CA MET A 101 -5.51 -14.22 8.27
C MET A 101 -5.39 -13.30 9.51
N PRO A 102 -4.49 -13.61 10.46
CA PRO A 102 -4.35 -12.81 11.67
C PRO A 102 -3.69 -11.46 11.35
N GLN A 103 -3.78 -10.53 12.31
CA GLN A 103 -3.03 -9.30 12.25
C GLN A 103 -1.60 -9.54 12.75
N PHE A 104 -0.61 -9.33 11.89
CA PHE A 104 0.79 -9.39 12.28
C PHE A 104 1.33 -7.99 12.64
N GLN A 105 2.35 -7.95 13.49
CA GLN A 105 3.02 -6.71 13.92
C GLN A 105 4.55 -6.88 13.91
N PRO A 106 5.16 -7.22 12.76
CA PRO A 106 6.61 -7.33 12.69
C PRO A 106 7.26 -5.95 12.85
N ASN A 107 8.47 -5.90 13.43
CA ASN A 107 9.28 -4.69 13.37
C ASN A 107 9.69 -4.38 11.91
N THR A 108 10.30 -3.22 11.71
CA THR A 108 10.64 -2.73 10.36
C THR A 108 11.62 -3.65 9.63
N GLN A 109 12.59 -4.23 10.33
CA GLN A 109 13.57 -5.16 9.75
C GLN A 109 12.92 -6.49 9.37
N ASP A 110 12.17 -7.12 10.28
CA ASP A 110 11.51 -8.41 10.01
C ASP A 110 10.52 -8.28 8.82
N MET A 111 9.85 -7.13 8.67
CA MET A 111 9.00 -6.89 7.50
C MET A 111 9.83 -6.73 6.22
N ALA A 112 10.95 -6.03 6.24
CA ALA A 112 11.83 -5.90 5.07
C ALA A 112 12.38 -7.25 4.62
N ASP A 113 12.82 -8.07 5.57
CA ASP A 113 13.29 -9.43 5.34
C ASP A 113 12.17 -10.31 4.75
N LEU A 114 10.96 -10.22 5.30
CA LEU A 114 9.80 -10.93 4.75
C LEU A 114 9.50 -10.52 3.30
N LEU A 115 9.56 -9.22 2.99
CA LEU A 115 9.27 -8.73 1.64
C LEU A 115 10.25 -9.25 0.60
N VAL A 116 11.57 -9.25 0.89
CA VAL A 116 12.56 -9.78 -0.05
C VAL A 116 12.38 -11.29 -0.27
N PHE A 117 11.92 -12.02 0.74
CA PHE A 117 11.55 -13.42 0.54
C PHE A 117 10.31 -13.58 -0.34
N LEU A 118 9.26 -12.79 -0.12
CA LEU A 118 8.06 -12.79 -0.99
C LEU A 118 8.36 -12.39 -2.45
N GLU A 119 9.43 -11.65 -2.71
CA GLU A 119 9.93 -11.36 -4.06
C GLU A 119 10.60 -12.56 -4.75
N SER A 120 11.07 -13.54 -3.98
CA SER A 120 11.69 -14.76 -4.51
C SER A 120 10.69 -15.89 -4.78
N LEU A 121 9.44 -15.73 -4.34
CA LEU A 121 8.32 -16.66 -4.57
C LEU A 121 7.69 -16.49 -5.96
#